data_AF-A0A954S580-F1
#
_entry.id   AF-A0A954S580-F1
#
_cell.length_a   1.000
_cell.length_b   1.000
_cell.length_c   1.000
_cell.angle_alpha   90.00
_cell.angle_beta   90.00
_cell.angle_gamma   90.00
#
_symmetry.space_group_name_H-M   'P 1'
#
loop_
_entity.id
_entity.type
_entity.pdbx_description
1 polymer ?
#
loop_
_entity_poly.entity_id
_entity_poly.type
_entity_poly.pdbx_seq_one_letter_code
_entity_poly.pdbx_strand_id
1 'polypeptide(L)'
;MPVRSDSQTNIHDSSHYREKGFLICEKLFSENHIDALRKRMQEIAEGQHGRFPLSDIEREPNASATGWRSVRKINRCAENDPL
;
A
#
# COMPACT_ATOMS: atom_id res chain seq x y z
N MET A 1 27.02 -28.04 4.85
CA MET A 1 26.33 -27.10 3.93
C MET A 1 25.67 -26.03 4.79
N PRO A 2 26.29 -24.88 5.10
CA PRO A 2 25.60 -23.83 5.82
C PRO A 2 24.82 -22.95 4.83
N VAL A 3 23.52 -22.85 5.10
CA VAL A 3 22.55 -21.98 4.43
C VAL A 3 22.98 -20.53 4.63
N ARG A 4 23.04 -19.76 3.54
CA ARG A 4 23.46 -18.35 3.57
C ARG A 4 22.48 -17.52 4.40
N SER A 5 23.07 -16.87 5.39
CA SER A 5 22.52 -15.93 6.36
C SER A 5 21.86 -14.72 5.68
N ASP A 6 20.69 -14.41 6.23
CA ASP A 6 20.10 -13.10 6.48
C ASP A 6 20.23 -12.02 5.40
N SER A 7 19.09 -11.78 4.77
CA SER A 7 18.73 -10.57 4.02
C SER A 7 19.10 -9.32 4.83
N GLN A 8 20.30 -8.81 4.64
CA GLN A 8 20.70 -7.50 5.12
C GLN A 8 19.78 -6.46 4.48
N THR A 9 18.79 -5.99 5.24
CA THR A 9 18.12 -4.72 4.96
C THR A 9 19.21 -3.66 5.12
N ASN A 10 19.82 -3.24 4.01
CA ASN A 10 20.85 -2.20 3.98
C ASN A 10 20.18 -0.85 4.30
N ILE A 11 19.83 -0.63 5.57
CA ILE A 11 19.40 0.69 6.08
C ILE A 11 20.67 1.48 6.38
N HIS A 12 21.39 1.86 5.33
CA HIS A 12 22.59 2.70 5.44
C HIS A 12 22.45 3.95 4.57
N ASP A 13 21.36 4.71 4.74
CA ASP A 13 21.23 5.96 4.00
C ASP A 13 20.49 7.08 4.74
N SER A 14 20.86 7.28 6.01
CA SER A 14 20.40 8.44 6.78
C SER A 14 20.78 9.77 6.11
N SER A 15 21.83 9.80 5.29
CA SER A 15 22.21 10.91 4.40
C SER A 15 21.15 11.19 3.33
N HIS A 16 20.75 10.18 2.56
CA HIS A 16 19.75 10.36 1.50
C HIS A 16 18.39 10.78 2.06
N TYR A 17 17.98 10.23 3.21
CA TYR A 17 16.76 10.68 3.86
C TYR A 17 16.81 12.16 4.23
N ARG A 18 17.92 12.62 4.82
CA ARG A 18 18.09 14.04 5.19
C ARG A 18 18.11 14.97 3.98
N GLU A 19 18.72 14.55 2.87
CA GLU A 19 18.85 15.37 1.66
C GLU A 19 17.59 15.36 0.79
N LYS A 20 16.98 14.17 0.60
CA LYS A 20 15.88 13.96 -0.34
C LYS A 20 14.50 13.87 0.32
N GLY A 21 14.45 13.66 1.63
CA GLY A 21 13.20 13.54 2.40
C GLY A 21 12.48 12.20 2.28
N PHE A 22 13.07 11.21 1.60
CA PHE A 22 12.50 9.86 1.46
C PHE A 22 13.57 8.77 1.51
N LEU A 23 13.15 7.51 1.71
CA LEU A 23 13.99 6.32 1.65
C LEU A 23 13.27 5.24 0.83
N ILE A 24 14.00 4.57 -0.05
CA ILE A 24 13.48 3.43 -0.80
C ILE A 24 13.97 2.16 -0.11
N CYS A 25 13.05 1.41 0.49
CA CYS A 25 13.34 0.12 1.12
C CYS A 25 12.84 -1.02 0.23
N GLU A 26 13.77 -1.68 -0.46
CA GLU A 26 13.43 -2.87 -1.24
C GLU A 26 13.14 -4.05 -0.31
N LYS A 27 12.12 -4.86 -0.67
CA LYS A 27 11.74 -6.10 0.05
C LYS A 27 11.48 -5.89 1.55
N LEU A 28 10.91 -4.74 1.92
CA LEU A 28 10.51 -4.44 3.30
C LEU A 28 9.53 -5.48 3.87
N PHE A 29 8.68 -6.03 3.01
CA PHE A 29 7.79 -7.13 3.31
C PHE A 29 8.10 -8.34 2.42
N SER A 30 7.81 -9.54 2.92
CA SER A 30 7.78 -10.74 2.08
C SER A 30 6.62 -10.69 1.10
N GLU A 31 6.75 -11.38 -0.04
CA GLU A 31 5.69 -11.45 -1.06
C GLU A 31 4.35 -11.93 -0.48
N ASN A 32 4.37 -12.92 0.42
CA ASN A 32 3.16 -13.41 1.09
C ASN A 32 2.42 -12.30 1.87
N HIS A 33 3.14 -11.38 2.52
CA HIS A 33 2.51 -10.25 3.21
C HIS A 33 1.94 -9.24 2.21
N ILE A 34 2.65 -8.98 1.11
CA ILE A 34 2.16 -8.10 0.04
C ILE A 34 0.89 -8.68 -0.59
N ASP A 35 0.86 -9.97 -0.88
CA ASP A 35 -0.30 -10.63 -1.48
C ASP A 35 -1.51 -10.64 -0.54
N ALA A 36 -1.30 -10.85 0.76
CA ALA A 36 -2.37 -10.71 1.76
C ALA A 36 -2.95 -9.28 1.77
N LEU A 37 -2.10 -8.25 1.67
CA LEU A 37 -2.56 -6.86 1.57
C LEU A 37 -3.32 -6.59 0.28
N ARG A 38 -2.80 -7.04 -0.87
CA ARG A 38 -3.48 -6.91 -2.17
C ARG A 38 -4.87 -7.55 -2.15
N LYS A 39 -4.95 -8.79 -1.65
CA LYS A 39 -6.22 -9.51 -1.53
C LYS A 39 -7.21 -8.73 -0.65
N ARG A 40 -6.75 -8.23 0.50
CA ARG A 40 -7.61 -7.47 1.40
C ARG A 40 -8.11 -6.16 0.77
N MET A 41 -7.25 -5.45 0.03
CA MET A 41 -7.67 -4.25 -0.68
C MET A 41 -8.72 -4.57 -1.77
N GLN A 42 -8.58 -5.69 -2.46
CA GLN A 42 -9.58 -6.17 -3.42
C GLN A 42 -10.92 -6.49 -2.73
N GLU A 43 -10.89 -7.24 -1.63
CA GLU A 43 -12.10 -7.57 -0.85
C GLU A 43 -12.82 -6.31 -0.33
N ILE A 44 -12.07 -5.29 0.12
CA ILE A 44 -12.63 -4.00 0.54
C ILE A 44 -13.29 -3.30 -0.65
N ALA A 45 -12.60 -3.19 -1.79
CA ALA A 45 -13.11 -2.50 -2.97
C ALA A 45 -14.32 -3.19 -3.59
N GLU A 46 -14.40 -4.52 -3.48
CA GLU A 46 -15.54 -5.33 -3.90
C GLU A 46 -16.68 -5.32 -2.88
N GLY A 47 -16.53 -4.63 -1.74
CA GLY A 47 -17.54 -4.56 -0.68
C GLY A 47 -17.71 -5.88 0.08
N GLN A 48 -16.80 -6.83 -0.09
CA GLN A 48 -16.80 -8.13 0.61
C GLN A 48 -16.32 -8.00 2.05
N HIS A 49 -15.61 -6.93 2.36
CA HIS A 49 -15.16 -6.64 3.71
C HIS A 49 -16.20 -5.80 4.47
N GLY A 50 -17.31 -6.43 4.89
CA GLY A 50 -18.50 -5.78 5.50
C GLY A 50 -18.31 -4.96 6.78
N ARG A 51 -17.07 -4.71 7.19
CA ARG A 51 -16.68 -3.81 8.31
C ARG A 51 -15.87 -2.59 7.87
N PHE A 52 -15.45 -2.50 6.61
CA PHE A 52 -14.69 -1.34 6.14
C PHE A 52 -15.64 -0.19 5.84
N PRO A 53 -15.44 1.03 6.41
CA PRO A 53 -16.35 2.15 6.18
C PRO A 53 -16.32 2.57 4.71
N LEU A 54 -17.49 2.67 4.07
CA LEU A 54 -17.58 3.14 2.69
C LEU A 54 -17.10 4.60 2.54
N SER A 55 -17.21 5.40 3.59
CA SER A 55 -16.69 6.77 3.67
C SER A 55 -15.17 6.85 3.52
N ASP A 56 -14.48 5.76 3.85
CA ASP A 56 -13.03 5.68 3.81
C ASP A 56 -12.53 5.10 2.48
N ILE A 57 -13.44 4.81 1.54
CA ILE A 57 -13.12 4.37 0.18
C ILE A 57 -13.31 5.54 -0.78
N GLU A 58 -12.23 5.94 -1.43
CA GLU A 58 -12.22 7.03 -2.40
C GLU A 58 -12.19 6.46 -3.81
N ARG A 59 -13.06 6.99 -4.68
CA ARG A 59 -13.26 6.48 -6.03
C ARG A 59 -12.69 7.40 -7.08
N GLU A 60 -12.41 6.84 -8.25
CA GLU A 60 -12.07 7.63 -9.42
C GLU A 60 -13.21 8.62 -9.76
N PRO A 61 -12.90 9.87 -10.17
CA PRO A 61 -13.92 10.90 -10.43
C PRO A 61 -15.00 10.48 -11.43
N ASN A 62 -14.64 9.60 -12.36
CA ASN A 62 -15.51 9.11 -13.43
C ASN A 62 -16.02 7.68 -13.20
N ALA A 63 -15.87 7.15 -11.98
CA ALA A 63 -16.33 5.81 -11.66
C ALA A 63 -17.87 5.71 -11.70
N SER A 64 -18.39 4.94 -12.64
CA SER A 64 -19.83 4.68 -12.78
C SER A 64 -20.35 3.52 -11.90
N ALA A 65 -19.44 2.70 -11.35
CA ALA A 65 -19.81 1.51 -10.58
C ALA A 65 -18.87 1.27 -9.38
N THR A 66 -19.34 0.51 -8.40
CA THR A 66 -18.54 -0.05 -7.30
C THR A 66 -17.66 -1.20 -7.80
N GLY A 67 -16.43 -1.28 -7.30
CA GLY A 67 -15.53 -2.42 -7.52
C GLY A 67 -14.07 -2.02 -7.51
N TRP A 68 -13.18 -3.01 -7.56
CA TRP A 68 -11.72 -2.80 -7.55
C TRP A 68 -11.23 -1.73 -8.53
N ARG A 69 -11.77 -1.73 -9.75
CA ARG A 69 -11.37 -0.80 -10.83
C ARG A 69 -11.82 0.65 -10.61
N SER A 70 -12.75 0.89 -9.70
CA SER A 70 -13.22 2.24 -9.40
C SER A 70 -12.59 2.85 -8.15
N VAL A 71 -11.84 2.07 -7.37
CA VAL A 71 -11.18 2.57 -6.17
C VAL A 71 -9.86 3.23 -6.55
N ARG A 72 -9.73 4.50 -6.17
CA ARG A 72 -8.50 5.29 -6.31
C ARG A 72 -7.64 5.15 -5.06
N LYS A 73 -8.26 5.30 -3.88
CA LYS A 73 -7.59 5.24 -2.57
C LYS A 73 -8.52 4.69 -1.49
N ILE A 74 -7.93 4.32 -0.37
CA ILE A 74 -8.63 3.97 0.86
C ILE A 74 -8.00 4.72 2.05
N ASN A 75 -8.69 4.76 3.20
CA ASN A 75 -8.26 5.44 4.43
C ASN A 75 -8.09 6.95 4.29
N ARG A 76 -8.91 7.61 3.46
CA ARG A 76 -8.89 9.08 3.28
C ARG A 76 -7.53 9.64 2.84
N CYS A 77 -6.74 8.83 2.13
CA CYS A 77 -5.41 9.18 1.67
C CYS A 77 -5.38 10.30 0.61
N ALA A 78 -6.49 10.68 -0.06
CA ALA A 78 -6.45 11.84 -0.97
C ALA A 78 -6.52 13.19 -0.25
N GLU A 79 -6.87 13.24 1.04
CA GLU A 79 -6.82 14.49 1.81
C GLU A 79 -5.40 15.04 1.93
N ASN A 80 -4.40 14.17 1.73
CA ASN A 80 -3.00 14.51 1.73
C ASN A 80 -2.40 14.59 0.32
N ASP A 81 -3.22 14.46 -0.73
CA ASP A 81 -2.73 14.70 -2.09
C ASP A 81 -2.50 16.20 -2.29
N PRO A 82 -1.37 16.59 -2.92
CA PRO A 82 -1.24 17.95 -3.40
C PRO A 82 -2.35 18.24 -4.42
N LEU A 83 -3.03 19.38 -4.23
CA LEU A 83 -4.06 19.90 -5.14
C LEU A 83 -3.47 20.29 -6.50
#